data_AF-A0A453SGX5-F1
#
_entry.id   AF-A0A453SGX5-F1
#
_cell.length_a   1.000
_cell.length_b   1.000
_cell.length_c   1.000
_cell.angle_alpha   90.00
_cell.angle_beta   90.00
_cell.angle_gamma   90.00
#
_symmetry.space_group_name_H-M   'P 1'
#
loop_
_entity.id
_entity.type
_entity.pdbx_description
1 polymer ?
#
loop_
_entity_poly.entity_id
_entity_poly.type
_entity_poly.pdbx_seq_one_letter_code
_entity_poly.pdbx_strand_id
1 'polypeptide(L)'
;MWKPVLKVLENLHNDADNVAQRTTATGLIKQMESFEFVLILHLMIRLLGKTNNLSQCLQLKNQNIVRAVGLIKTTLEDIQEIRLNGWDELFKEVTDFCVKYNIVVPNMEDTATANGRSRTWGGQLVTYNHHFKNEIFNVLHDQLIVELNNRFAERSTQLLRCIACLDPKNSFANYNEDKLVDLANMYAADFSTYEVTFVLRNQLDSFIREARTDPHLMNCNDLGHLAMNMVLADMHTNFPL
;
A
#
# COMPACT_ATOMS: atom_id res chain seq x y z
N MET A 1 0.26 19.43 -17.53
CA MET A 1 -1.17 19.12 -17.71
C MET A 1 -2.10 20.23 -17.19
N TRP A 2 -1.69 21.08 -16.24
CA TRP A 2 -2.52 22.14 -15.65
C TRP A 2 -3.21 23.10 -16.64
N LYS A 3 -2.43 23.86 -17.43
CA LYS A 3 -2.97 24.85 -18.38
C LYS A 3 -3.93 24.25 -19.43
N PRO A 4 -3.62 23.09 -20.06
CA PRO A 4 -4.58 22.43 -20.96
C PRO A 4 -5.94 22.14 -20.32
N VAL A 5 -5.98 21.68 -19.06
CA VAL A 5 -7.24 21.35 -18.38
C VAL A 5 -8.06 22.61 -18.11
N LEU A 6 -7.43 23.67 -17.61
CA LEU A 6 -8.11 24.97 -17.44
C LEU A 6 -8.66 25.48 -18.79
N LYS A 7 -7.89 25.33 -19.87
CA LYS A 7 -8.34 25.75 -21.20
C LYS A 7 -9.57 24.98 -21.68
N VAL A 8 -9.62 23.67 -21.42
CA VAL A 8 -10.80 22.85 -21.73
C VAL A 8 -12.00 23.31 -20.92
N LEU A 9 -11.83 23.60 -19.63
CA LEU A 9 -12.92 24.09 -18.78
C LEU A 9 -13.42 25.47 -19.21
N GLU A 10 -12.53 26.38 -19.63
CA GLU A 10 -12.91 27.67 -20.22
C GLU A 10 -13.72 27.49 -21.50
N ASN A 11 -13.27 26.61 -22.39
CA ASN A 11 -13.99 26.34 -23.63
C ASN A 11 -15.39 25.76 -23.33
N LEU A 12 -15.48 24.80 -22.40
CA LEU A 12 -16.77 24.26 -21.94
C LEU A 12 -17.68 25.34 -21.33
N HIS A 13 -17.13 26.32 -20.63
CA HIS A 13 -17.91 27.45 -20.11
C HIS A 13 -18.47 28.31 -21.26
N ASN A 14 -17.65 28.62 -22.26
CA ASN A 14 -18.00 29.48 -23.38
C ASN A 14 -18.98 28.80 -24.34
N ASP A 15 -18.80 27.51 -24.60
CA ASP A 15 -19.57 26.72 -25.55
C ASP A 15 -20.82 26.06 -24.91
N ALA A 16 -21.08 26.31 -23.61
CA ALA A 16 -22.21 25.71 -22.91
C ALA A 16 -23.56 26.25 -23.38
N ASP A 17 -24.39 25.36 -23.93
CA ASP A 17 -25.78 25.63 -24.33
C ASP A 17 -26.73 25.83 -23.14
N ASN A 18 -26.40 25.26 -21.98
CA ASN A 18 -27.21 25.37 -20.77
C ASN A 18 -26.46 26.01 -19.58
N VAL A 19 -27.22 26.72 -18.75
CA VAL A 19 -26.69 27.45 -17.58
C VAL A 19 -26.05 26.50 -16.56
N ALA A 20 -26.53 25.26 -16.46
CA ALA A 20 -26.00 24.27 -15.54
C ALA A 20 -24.55 23.90 -15.88
N GLN A 21 -24.26 23.57 -17.14
CA GLN A 21 -22.91 23.25 -17.64
C GLN A 21 -21.96 24.43 -17.44
N ARG A 22 -22.42 25.65 -17.76
CA ARG A 22 -21.64 26.87 -17.56
C ARG A 22 -21.28 27.07 -16.09
N THR A 23 -22.24 26.86 -15.19
CA THR A 23 -22.04 26.99 -13.74
C THR A 23 -21.08 25.92 -13.23
N THR A 24 -21.21 24.68 -13.69
CA THR A 24 -20.31 23.58 -13.35
C THR A 24 -18.88 23.86 -13.79
N ALA A 25 -18.67 24.30 -15.04
CA ALA A 25 -17.35 24.63 -15.55
C ALA A 25 -16.69 25.75 -14.72
N THR A 26 -17.43 26.82 -14.40
CA THR A 26 -16.95 27.89 -13.51
C THR A 26 -16.60 27.37 -12.12
N GLY A 27 -17.43 26.48 -11.56
CA GLY A 27 -17.19 25.87 -10.26
C GLY A 27 -15.90 25.04 -10.23
N LEU A 28 -15.68 24.22 -11.26
CA LEU A 28 -14.47 23.41 -11.41
C LEU A 28 -13.21 24.27 -11.56
N ILE A 29 -13.28 25.36 -12.35
CA ILE A 29 -12.16 26.31 -12.46
C ILE A 29 -11.81 26.89 -11.09
N LYS A 30 -12.82 27.37 -10.35
CA LYS A 30 -12.61 27.92 -8.99
C LYS A 30 -12.03 26.91 -8.02
N GLN A 31 -12.46 25.64 -8.11
CA GLN A 31 -11.90 24.57 -7.28
C GLN A 31 -10.44 24.27 -7.66
N MET A 32 -10.13 24.16 -8.95
CA MET A 32 -8.76 23.95 -9.42
C MET A 32 -7.84 25.09 -8.97
N GLU A 33 -8.33 26.32 -9.00
CA GLU A 33 -7.57 27.50 -8.56
C GLU A 33 -7.63 27.73 -7.04
N SER A 34 -7.92 26.68 -6.26
CA SER A 34 -7.85 26.72 -4.80
C SER A 34 -6.57 26.04 -4.29
N PHE A 35 -6.00 26.58 -3.21
CA PHE A 35 -4.85 25.99 -2.54
C PHE A 35 -5.13 24.55 -2.07
N GLU A 36 -6.33 24.31 -1.53
CA GLU A 36 -6.75 22.99 -1.04
C GLU A 36 -6.72 21.93 -2.15
N PHE A 37 -7.23 22.26 -3.34
CA PHE A 37 -7.19 21.35 -4.49
C PHE A 37 -5.75 21.04 -4.90
N VAL A 38 -4.88 22.05 -4.99
CA VAL A 38 -3.47 21.85 -5.34
C VAL A 38 -2.76 20.98 -4.29
N LEU A 39 -3.05 21.19 -3.01
CA LEU A 39 -2.54 20.37 -1.91
C LEU A 39 -2.96 18.91 -2.07
N ILE A 40 -4.26 18.65 -2.24
CA ILE A 40 -4.79 17.30 -2.43
C ILE A 40 -4.18 16.66 -3.68
N LEU A 41 -4.02 17.40 -4.77
CA LEU A 41 -3.41 16.90 -5.99
C LEU A 41 -1.97 16.42 -5.77
N HIS A 42 -1.13 17.25 -5.13
CA HIS A 42 0.27 16.88 -4.86
C HIS A 42 0.35 15.72 -3.86
N LEU A 43 -0.50 15.74 -2.84
CA LEU A 43 -0.62 14.66 -1.86
C LEU A 43 -0.97 13.32 -2.54
N MET A 44 -1.97 13.32 -3.43
CA MET A 44 -2.37 12.12 -4.17
C MET A 44 -1.28 11.63 -5.11
N ILE A 45 -0.56 12.53 -5.80
CA ILE A 45 0.58 12.14 -6.65
C ILE A 45 1.66 11.43 -5.84
N ARG A 46 2.04 11.99 -4.67
CA ARG A 46 3.06 11.38 -3.80
C ARG A 46 2.61 10.02 -3.27
N LEU A 47 1.39 9.92 -2.75
CA LEU A 47 0.86 8.69 -2.17
C LEU A 47 0.66 7.57 -3.19
N LEU A 48 0.08 7.90 -4.35
CA LEU A 48 -0.07 6.94 -5.44
C LEU A 48 1.30 6.53 -5.97
N GLY A 49 2.26 7.46 -6.08
CA GLY A 49 3.63 7.16 -6.45
C GLY A 49 4.30 6.16 -5.49
N LYS A 50 4.15 6.37 -4.18
CA LYS A 50 4.70 5.49 -3.15
C LYS A 50 4.08 4.09 -3.14
N THR A 51 2.76 4.00 -3.31
CA THR A 51 2.03 2.73 -3.33
C THR A 51 2.08 2.00 -4.67
N ASN A 52 2.51 2.65 -5.76
CA ASN A 52 2.49 2.09 -7.11
C ASN A 52 3.32 0.81 -7.25
N ASN A 53 4.52 0.76 -6.65
CA ASN A 53 5.38 -0.43 -6.74
C ASN A 53 4.72 -1.66 -6.10
N LEU A 54 4.09 -1.48 -4.93
CA LEU A 54 3.32 -2.52 -4.28
C LEU A 54 2.12 -2.93 -5.14
N SER A 55 1.36 -1.95 -5.65
CA SER A 55 0.20 -2.18 -6.52
C SER A 55 0.55 -3.01 -7.75
N GLN A 56 1.62 -2.64 -8.46
CA GLN A 56 2.10 -3.38 -9.63
C GLN A 56 2.54 -4.80 -9.25
N CYS A 57 3.28 -4.96 -8.15
CA CYS A 57 3.71 -6.29 -7.69
C CYS A 57 2.53 -7.22 -7.38
N LEU A 58 1.46 -6.68 -6.78
CA LEU A 58 0.25 -7.42 -6.45
C LEU A 58 -0.64 -7.71 -7.67
N GLN A 59 -0.45 -7.02 -8.79
CA GLN A 59 -1.24 -7.24 -10.00
C GLN A 59 -0.56 -8.20 -11.01
N LEU A 60 0.68 -8.61 -10.75
CA LEU A 60 1.36 -9.59 -11.61
C LEU A 60 0.67 -10.96 -11.53
N LYS A 61 0.59 -11.66 -12.67
CA LYS A 61 0.06 -13.04 -12.73
C LYS A 61 0.90 -14.02 -11.93
N ASN A 62 2.23 -13.85 -11.97
CA ASN A 62 3.19 -14.69 -11.25
C ASN A 62 3.71 -13.92 -10.03
N GLN A 63 2.87 -13.77 -9.01
CA GLN A 63 3.24 -13.03 -7.80
C GLN A 63 4.40 -13.72 -7.07
N ASN A 64 5.46 -12.97 -6.79
CA ASN A 64 6.50 -13.40 -5.88
C ASN A 64 6.09 -12.97 -4.46
N ILE A 65 5.62 -13.93 -3.66
CA ILE A 65 5.12 -13.69 -2.30
C ILE A 65 6.20 -13.02 -1.43
N VAL A 66 7.46 -13.47 -1.53
CA VAL A 66 8.60 -12.91 -0.78
C VAL A 66 8.74 -11.42 -1.09
N ARG A 67 8.73 -11.08 -2.38
CA ARG A 67 8.83 -9.68 -2.83
C ARG A 67 7.62 -8.86 -2.41
N ALA A 68 6.41 -9.42 -2.53
CA ALA A 68 5.18 -8.74 -2.17
C ALA A 68 5.15 -8.39 -0.68
N VAL A 69 5.49 -9.35 0.20
CA VAL A 69 5.53 -9.09 1.65
C VAL A 69 6.61 -8.07 2.01
N GLY A 70 7.79 -8.16 1.39
CA GLY A 70 8.84 -7.14 1.56
C GLY A 70 8.34 -5.74 1.19
N LEU A 71 7.68 -5.60 0.03
CA LEU A 71 7.12 -4.34 -0.44
C LEU A 71 5.99 -3.80 0.44
N ILE A 72 5.15 -4.66 1.02
CA ILE A 72 4.10 -4.24 1.97
C ILE A 72 4.75 -3.52 3.15
N LYS A 73 5.77 -4.16 3.76
CA LYS A 73 6.49 -3.60 4.91
C LYS A 73 7.15 -2.27 4.56
N THR A 74 7.94 -2.23 3.50
CA THR A 74 8.65 -0.99 3.09
C THR A 74 7.67 0.12 2.72
N THR A 75 6.55 -0.20 2.05
CA THR A 75 5.54 0.81 1.70
C THR A 75 4.89 1.40 2.95
N LEU A 76 4.60 0.58 3.98
CA LEU A 76 4.07 1.05 5.25
C LEU A 76 5.06 1.96 5.99
N GLU A 77 6.33 1.56 6.06
CA GLU A 77 7.41 2.35 6.67
C GLU A 77 7.57 3.70 5.96
N ASP A 78 7.59 3.71 4.62
CA ASP A 78 7.66 4.92 3.81
C ASP A 78 6.49 5.87 4.08
N ILE A 79 5.25 5.36 4.15
CA ILE A 79 4.06 6.19 4.41
C ILE A 79 4.11 6.79 5.82
N GLN A 80 4.58 6.02 6.81
CA GLN A 80 4.77 6.51 8.17
C GLN A 80 5.84 7.61 8.25
N GLU A 81 6.95 7.45 7.54
CA GLU A 81 8.01 8.46 7.49
C GLU A 81 7.51 9.77 6.87
N ILE A 82 6.79 9.68 5.74
CA ILE A 82 6.20 10.86 5.09
C ILE A 82 5.21 11.54 6.02
N ARG A 83 4.38 10.78 6.74
CA ARG A 83 3.44 11.34 7.71
C ARG A 83 4.16 12.16 8.80
N LEU A 84 5.32 11.70 9.29
CA LEU A 84 6.04 12.37 10.37
C LEU A 84 6.82 13.59 9.88
N ASN A 85 7.51 13.47 8.74
CA ASN A 85 8.53 14.44 8.30
C ASN A 85 8.24 15.11 6.96
N GLY A 86 7.23 14.63 6.20
CA GLY A 86 6.98 15.03 4.82
C GLY A 86 6.11 16.28 4.63
N TRP A 87 5.58 16.86 5.72
CA TRP A 87 4.70 18.03 5.63
C TRP A 87 5.38 19.26 5.04
N ASP A 88 6.56 19.63 5.56
CA ASP A 88 7.21 20.89 5.19
C ASP A 88 7.66 20.88 3.72
N GLU A 89 8.13 19.73 3.24
CA GLU A 89 8.51 19.54 1.84
C GLU A 89 7.29 19.63 0.90
N LEU A 90 6.20 18.92 1.22
CA LEU A 90 4.95 18.99 0.46
C LEU A 90 4.40 20.43 0.44
N PHE A 91 4.40 21.09 1.59
CA PHE A 91 3.88 22.45 1.72
C PHE A 91 4.64 23.45 0.85
N LYS A 92 5.97 23.33 0.81
CA LYS A 92 6.83 24.15 -0.04
C LYS A 92 6.51 23.92 -1.52
N GLU A 93 6.44 22.67 -1.97
CA GLU A 93 6.10 22.35 -3.36
C GLU A 93 4.74 22.89 -3.79
N VAL A 94 3.73 22.76 -2.93
CA VAL A 94 2.38 23.28 -3.18
C VAL A 94 2.40 24.80 -3.28
N THR A 95 3.16 25.47 -2.41
CA THR A 95 3.31 26.93 -2.43
C THR A 95 4.01 27.39 -3.71
N ASP A 96 5.12 26.75 -4.09
CA ASP A 96 5.86 27.05 -5.33
C ASP A 96 4.97 26.84 -6.57
N PHE A 97 4.15 25.78 -6.56
CA PHE A 97 3.17 25.53 -7.61
C PHE A 97 2.11 26.64 -7.67
N CYS A 98 1.52 27.01 -6.53
CA CYS A 98 0.50 28.06 -6.45
C CYS A 98 1.04 29.39 -6.96
N VAL A 99 2.24 29.80 -6.53
CA VAL A 99 2.90 31.02 -7.01
C VAL A 99 3.11 30.97 -8.53
N LYS A 100 3.57 29.84 -9.08
CA LYS A 100 3.79 29.67 -10.52
C LYS A 100 2.52 29.82 -11.36
N TYR A 101 1.36 29.48 -10.83
CA TYR A 101 0.08 29.56 -11.52
C TYR A 101 -0.82 30.71 -11.03
N ASN A 102 -0.27 31.65 -10.25
CA ASN A 102 -0.99 32.79 -9.68
C ASN A 102 -2.22 32.39 -8.83
N ILE A 103 -2.13 31.25 -8.14
CA ILE A 103 -3.15 30.78 -7.20
C ILE A 103 -2.89 31.44 -5.85
N VAL A 104 -3.94 31.95 -5.22
CA VAL A 104 -3.85 32.61 -3.91
C VAL A 104 -3.46 31.59 -2.84
N VAL A 105 -2.32 31.83 -2.19
CA VAL A 105 -1.88 31.07 -1.02
C VAL A 105 -2.49 31.72 0.24
N PRO A 106 -3.33 31.01 1.01
CA PRO A 106 -3.89 31.56 2.24
C PRO A 106 -2.79 31.73 3.29
N ASN A 107 -2.95 32.73 4.17
CA ASN A 107 -2.09 32.86 5.33
C ASN A 107 -2.40 31.72 6.31
N MET A 108 -1.38 30.96 6.68
CA MET A 108 -1.51 29.77 7.51
C MET A 108 -1.97 30.06 8.95
N GLU A 109 -1.80 31.30 9.41
CA GLU A 109 -2.27 31.79 10.72
C GLU A 109 -3.73 32.25 10.70
N ASP A 110 -4.29 32.51 9.51
CA ASP A 110 -5.69 32.93 9.39
C ASP A 110 -6.63 31.79 9.77
N THR A 111 -7.81 32.17 10.30
CA THR A 111 -8.82 31.21 10.73
C THR A 111 -9.96 31.08 9.73
N ALA A 112 -10.28 29.85 9.37
CA ALA A 112 -11.46 29.48 8.62
C ALA A 112 -12.49 28.84 9.56
N THR A 113 -13.76 28.81 9.15
CA THR A 113 -14.73 27.98 9.85
C THR A 113 -14.50 26.52 9.53
N ALA A 114 -14.36 25.71 10.57
CA ALA A 114 -14.31 24.26 10.43
C ALA A 114 -15.59 23.77 9.73
N ASN A 115 -15.41 22.88 8.76
CA ASN A 115 -16.50 22.13 8.10
C ASN A 115 -17.59 23.00 7.45
N GLY A 116 -17.25 24.20 6.99
CA GLY A 116 -18.19 25.08 6.28
C GLY A 116 -19.35 25.60 7.14
N ARG A 117 -19.28 25.45 8.47
CA ARG A 117 -20.32 25.96 9.38
C ARG A 117 -20.27 27.48 9.42
N SER A 118 -21.44 28.11 9.57
CA SER A 118 -21.53 29.56 9.73
C SER A 118 -20.76 30.01 10.98
N ARG A 119 -19.96 31.08 10.85
CA ARG A 119 -19.33 31.78 11.99
C ARG A 119 -20.40 32.25 13.00
N THR A 120 -21.56 32.63 12.49
CA THR A 120 -22.68 33.16 13.28
C THR A 120 -23.38 32.07 14.10
N TRP A 121 -23.24 30.78 13.72
CA TRP A 121 -23.92 29.67 14.37
C TRP A 121 -22.94 28.70 15.04
N GLY A 122 -21.97 29.26 15.78
CA GLY A 122 -21.04 28.47 16.61
C GLY A 122 -20.03 27.62 15.81
N GLY A 123 -19.73 28.00 14.57
CA GLY A 123 -18.66 27.36 13.80
C GLY A 123 -17.31 27.55 14.47
N GLN A 124 -16.64 26.44 14.82
CA GLN A 124 -15.30 26.48 15.41
C GLN A 124 -14.32 27.08 14.40
N LEU A 125 -13.54 28.06 14.85
CA LEU A 125 -12.48 28.67 14.05
C LEU A 125 -11.24 27.80 14.15
N VAL A 126 -10.73 27.38 12.99
CA VAL A 126 -9.55 26.53 12.85
C VAL A 126 -8.57 27.24 11.92
N THR A 127 -7.29 27.22 12.26
CA THR A 127 -6.26 27.83 11.41
C THR A 127 -6.12 27.04 10.11
N TYR A 128 -5.77 27.71 9.02
CA TYR A 128 -5.49 27.01 7.76
C TYR A 128 -4.40 25.96 7.90
N ASN A 129 -3.36 26.24 8.69
CA ASN A 129 -2.33 25.25 9.00
C ASN A 129 -2.92 23.99 9.66
N HIS A 130 -3.79 24.16 10.66
CA HIS A 130 -4.43 23.03 11.33
C HIS A 130 -5.31 22.24 10.37
N HIS A 131 -6.12 22.92 9.57
CA HIS A 131 -6.99 22.28 8.58
C HIS A 131 -6.17 21.45 7.57
N PHE A 132 -5.20 22.06 6.89
CA PHE A 132 -4.44 21.37 5.85
C PHE A 132 -3.50 20.28 6.40
N LYS A 133 -2.79 20.55 7.50
CA LYS A 133 -1.85 19.59 8.08
C LYS A 133 -2.55 18.47 8.84
N ASN A 134 -3.48 18.82 9.72
CA ASN A 134 -4.05 17.84 10.65
C ASN A 134 -5.31 17.19 10.10
N GLU A 135 -6.20 17.95 9.45
CA GLU A 135 -7.49 17.40 8.99
C GLU A 135 -7.39 16.76 7.60
N ILE A 136 -6.47 17.20 6.75
CA ILE A 136 -6.25 16.61 5.42
C ILE A 136 -5.02 15.69 5.42
N PHE A 137 -3.83 16.25 5.60
CA PHE A 137 -2.58 15.50 5.41
C PHE A 137 -2.45 14.32 6.38
N ASN A 138 -2.59 14.55 7.69
CA ASN A 138 -2.46 13.48 8.69
C ASN A 138 -3.58 12.45 8.57
N VAL A 139 -4.84 12.88 8.50
CA VAL A 139 -6.00 11.97 8.40
C VAL A 139 -5.86 11.04 7.20
N LEU A 140 -5.44 11.55 6.05
CA LEU A 140 -5.33 10.74 4.83
C LEU A 140 -4.20 9.70 4.95
N HIS A 141 -3.04 10.07 5.52
CA HIS A 141 -1.98 9.10 5.80
C HIS A 141 -2.39 8.06 6.86
N ASP A 142 -3.03 8.50 7.94
CA ASP A 142 -3.52 7.62 9.01
C ASP A 142 -4.53 6.61 8.47
N GLN A 143 -5.48 7.06 7.64
CA GLN A 143 -6.44 6.18 7.00
C GLN A 143 -5.74 5.18 6.09
N LEU A 144 -4.77 5.60 5.27
CA LEU A 144 -4.04 4.69 4.40
C LEU A 144 -3.25 3.63 5.18
N ILE A 145 -2.61 4.02 6.29
CA ILE A 145 -1.89 3.09 7.18
C ILE A 145 -2.86 2.08 7.79
N VAL A 146 -4.01 2.53 8.29
CA VAL A 146 -5.04 1.65 8.87
C VAL A 146 -5.59 0.68 7.83
N GLU A 147 -5.94 1.16 6.64
CA GLU A 147 -6.48 0.31 5.57
C GLU A 147 -5.45 -0.72 5.09
N LEU A 148 -4.18 -0.33 4.96
CA LEU A 148 -3.11 -1.27 4.60
C LEU A 148 -2.88 -2.32 5.70
N ASN A 149 -2.87 -1.92 6.97
CA ASN A 149 -2.72 -2.85 8.10
C ASN A 149 -3.91 -3.81 8.24
N ASN A 150 -5.14 -3.32 8.01
CA ASN A 150 -6.34 -4.15 8.03
C ASN A 150 -6.33 -5.17 6.89
N ARG A 151 -5.92 -4.75 5.68
CA ARG A 151 -5.86 -5.63 4.51
C ARG A 151 -4.71 -6.64 4.59
N PHE A 152 -3.56 -6.22 5.12
CA PHE A 152 -2.36 -7.04 5.26
C PHE A 152 -1.99 -7.22 6.73
N ALA A 153 -2.90 -7.84 7.48
CA ALA A 153 -2.71 -8.10 8.90
C ALA A 153 -1.40 -8.87 9.16
N GLU A 154 -0.78 -8.62 10.31
CA GLU A 154 0.48 -9.26 10.70
C GLU A 154 0.39 -10.79 10.63
N ARG A 155 -0.73 -11.38 11.06
CA ARG A 155 -0.93 -12.83 10.98
C ARG A 155 -0.95 -13.33 9.53
N SER A 156 -1.62 -12.63 8.63
CA SER A 156 -1.71 -13.00 7.21
C SER A 156 -0.36 -12.83 6.50
N THR A 157 0.37 -11.77 6.81
CA THR A 157 1.72 -11.56 6.27
C THR A 157 2.73 -12.53 6.86
N GLN A 158 2.62 -12.90 8.13
CA GLN A 158 3.45 -13.93 8.75
C GLN A 158 3.20 -15.30 8.11
N LEU A 159 1.94 -15.69 7.89
CA LEU A 159 1.60 -16.90 7.13
C LEU A 159 2.29 -16.92 5.77
N LEU A 160 2.19 -15.83 5.01
CA LEU A 160 2.84 -15.69 3.71
C LEU A 160 4.38 -15.75 3.79
N ARG A 161 4.99 -15.20 4.84
CA ARG A 161 6.45 -15.30 5.08
C ARG A 161 6.88 -16.73 5.35
N CYS A 162 6.08 -17.50 6.06
CA CYS A 162 6.37 -18.89 6.33
C CYS A 162 6.24 -19.73 5.05
N ILE A 163 5.15 -19.57 4.30
CA ILE A 163 4.94 -20.25 3.00
C ILE A 163 6.05 -19.91 2.00
N ALA A 164 6.54 -18.67 2.01
CA ALA A 164 7.66 -18.23 1.18
C ALA A 164 8.98 -19.00 1.44
N CYS A 165 9.12 -19.68 2.58
CA CYS A 165 10.28 -20.53 2.86
C CYS A 165 10.28 -21.84 2.05
N LEU A 166 9.12 -22.22 1.49
CA LEU A 166 8.97 -23.37 0.59
C LEU A 166 9.08 -22.98 -0.89
N ASP A 167 9.45 -21.73 -1.22
CA ASP A 167 9.62 -21.31 -2.61
C ASP A 167 10.78 -22.12 -3.26
N PRO A 168 10.51 -22.96 -4.29
CA PRO A 168 11.53 -23.83 -4.88
C PRO A 168 12.63 -23.06 -5.63
N LYS A 169 12.41 -21.78 -5.94
CA LYS A 169 13.37 -20.95 -6.68
C LYS A 169 14.75 -20.92 -6.06
N ASN A 170 15.77 -20.94 -6.93
CA ASN A 170 17.18 -20.88 -6.56
C ASN A 170 17.56 -21.95 -5.51
N SER A 171 17.04 -23.19 -5.65
CA SER A 171 17.32 -24.29 -4.72
C SER A 171 16.82 -24.03 -3.29
N PHE A 172 15.60 -23.51 -3.16
CA PHE A 172 15.01 -23.14 -1.88
C PHE A 172 15.89 -22.14 -1.10
N ALA A 173 16.30 -21.06 -1.76
CA ALA A 173 17.20 -20.05 -1.16
C ALA A 173 16.59 -19.36 0.07
N ASN A 174 15.26 -19.29 0.15
CA ASN A 174 14.54 -18.65 1.25
C ASN A 174 14.19 -19.62 2.40
N TYR A 175 14.65 -20.87 2.32
CA TYR A 175 14.34 -21.89 3.32
C TYR A 175 14.78 -21.49 4.72
N ASN A 176 13.87 -21.62 5.68
CA ASN A 176 14.11 -21.37 7.08
C ASN A 176 13.21 -22.31 7.89
N GLU A 177 13.83 -23.26 8.59
CA GLU A 177 13.14 -24.28 9.38
C GLU A 177 12.29 -23.65 10.49
N ASP A 178 12.82 -22.68 11.24
CA ASP A 178 12.11 -22.08 12.38
C ASP A 178 10.82 -21.39 11.93
N LYS A 179 10.81 -20.74 10.76
CA LYS A 179 9.59 -20.14 10.20
C LYS A 179 8.56 -21.17 9.77
N LEU A 180 8.97 -22.37 9.36
CA LEU A 180 8.05 -23.47 9.03
C LEU A 180 7.51 -24.12 10.30
N VAL A 181 8.29 -24.17 11.37
CA VAL A 181 7.79 -24.55 12.69
C VAL A 181 6.78 -23.52 13.21
N ASP A 182 7.04 -22.23 13.01
CA ASP A 182 6.07 -21.15 13.32
C ASP A 182 4.77 -21.32 12.52
N LEU A 183 4.85 -21.78 11.27
CA LEU A 183 3.66 -22.11 10.46
C LEU A 183 2.84 -23.20 11.12
N ALA A 184 3.45 -24.32 11.51
CA ALA A 184 2.75 -25.41 12.20
C ALA A 184 2.14 -24.94 13.52
N ASN A 185 2.82 -24.06 14.26
CA ASN A 185 2.29 -23.45 15.48
C ASN A 185 1.05 -22.58 15.24
N MET A 186 0.87 -21.98 14.05
CA MET A 186 -0.38 -21.27 13.73
C MET A 186 -1.59 -22.21 13.61
N TYR A 187 -1.32 -23.49 13.32
CA TYR A 187 -2.29 -24.57 13.18
C TYR A 187 -2.16 -25.57 14.34
N ALA A 188 -1.97 -25.06 15.56
CA ALA A 188 -1.78 -25.90 16.77
C ALA A 188 -2.93 -26.88 17.08
N ALA A 189 -4.08 -26.77 16.41
CA ALA A 189 -5.17 -27.76 16.51
C ALA A 189 -4.91 -29.01 15.66
N ASP A 190 -4.10 -28.91 14.61
CA ASP A 190 -3.82 -29.97 13.64
C ASP A 190 -2.57 -30.79 14.03
N PHE A 191 -1.74 -30.28 14.94
CA PHE A 191 -0.49 -30.90 15.35
C PHE A 191 -0.36 -31.01 16.87
N SER A 192 0.18 -32.12 17.35
CA SER A 192 0.64 -32.24 18.74
C SER A 192 1.96 -31.49 18.96
N THR A 193 2.22 -31.07 20.21
CA THR A 193 3.49 -30.42 20.57
C THR A 193 4.71 -31.30 20.22
N TYR A 194 4.56 -32.62 20.34
CA TYR A 194 5.62 -33.57 20.00
C TYR A 194 5.89 -33.61 18.48
N GLU A 195 4.85 -33.62 17.65
CA GLU A 195 4.98 -33.61 16.19
C GLU A 195 5.67 -32.33 15.70
N VAL A 196 5.26 -31.16 16.18
CA VAL A 196 5.87 -29.89 15.79
C VAL A 196 7.33 -29.79 16.24
N THR A 197 7.62 -30.21 17.48
CA THR A 197 8.95 -29.99 18.07
C THR A 197 10.00 -30.96 17.54
N PHE A 198 9.63 -32.23 17.31
CA PHE A 198 10.60 -33.28 16.97
C PHE A 198 10.40 -33.87 15.57
N VAL A 199 9.17 -34.27 15.23
CA VAL A 199 8.93 -35.02 13.99
C VAL A 199 9.04 -34.11 12.77
N LEU A 200 8.41 -32.94 12.83
CA LEU A 200 8.42 -31.95 11.75
C LEU A 200 9.85 -31.46 11.44
N ARG A 201 10.65 -31.11 12.46
CA ARG A 201 12.04 -30.66 12.24
C ARG A 201 12.89 -31.72 11.52
N ASN A 202 12.77 -32.99 11.94
CA ASN A 202 13.49 -34.09 11.29
C ASN A 202 13.03 -34.34 9.85
N GLN A 203 11.72 -34.25 9.59
CA GLN A 203 11.17 -34.38 8.24
C GLN A 203 11.58 -33.23 7.33
N LEU A 204 11.57 -31.99 7.84
CA LEU A 204 12.00 -30.80 7.10
C LEU A 204 13.48 -30.87 6.69
N ASP A 205 14.38 -31.32 7.58
CA ASP A 205 15.80 -31.51 7.26
C ASP A 205 16.02 -32.57 6.17
N SER A 206 15.27 -33.68 6.24
CA SER A 206 15.34 -34.74 5.25
C SER A 206 14.75 -34.28 3.90
N PHE A 207 13.59 -33.62 3.93
CA PHE A 207 12.90 -33.08 2.77
C PHE A 207 13.78 -32.08 2.00
N ILE A 208 14.38 -31.11 2.69
CA ILE A 208 15.17 -30.07 2.00
C ILE A 208 16.41 -30.65 1.34
N ARG A 209 17.02 -31.69 1.92
CA ARG A 209 18.16 -32.39 1.33
C ARG A 209 17.75 -33.13 0.07
N GLU A 210 16.64 -33.87 0.11
CA GLU A 210 16.12 -34.61 -1.03
C GLU A 210 15.65 -33.67 -2.15
N ALA A 211 14.89 -32.63 -1.80
CA ALA A 211 14.35 -31.66 -2.74
C ALA A 211 15.44 -30.84 -3.46
N ARG A 212 16.61 -30.62 -2.81
CA ARG A 212 17.76 -29.97 -3.45
C ARG A 212 18.56 -30.90 -4.36
N THR A 213 18.45 -32.22 -4.18
CA THR A 213 19.12 -33.20 -5.04
C THR A 213 18.27 -33.62 -6.23
N ASP A 214 16.95 -33.53 -6.14
CA ASP A 214 16.03 -33.92 -7.21
C ASP A 214 15.95 -32.85 -8.33
N PRO A 215 16.34 -33.18 -9.57
CA PRO A 215 16.24 -32.28 -10.71
C PRO A 215 14.80 -31.79 -11.02
N HIS A 216 13.78 -32.59 -10.68
CA HIS A 216 12.39 -32.26 -10.95
C HIS A 216 11.86 -31.18 -10.00
N LEU A 217 12.31 -31.18 -8.75
CA LEU A 217 11.94 -30.19 -7.73
C LEU A 217 12.76 -28.90 -7.90
N MET A 218 14.02 -29.02 -8.34
CA MET A 218 14.89 -27.87 -8.65
C MET A 218 14.37 -26.99 -9.80
N ASN A 219 13.66 -27.56 -10.77
CA ASN A 219 13.13 -26.83 -11.92
C ASN A 219 11.74 -26.21 -11.68
N CYS A 220 11.17 -26.37 -10.48
CA CYS A 220 9.89 -25.77 -10.14
C CYS A 220 10.01 -24.25 -9.97
N ASN A 221 9.09 -23.52 -10.62
CA ASN A 221 9.04 -22.06 -10.57
C ASN A 221 7.93 -21.50 -9.66
N ASP A 222 7.06 -22.37 -9.15
CA ASP A 222 6.00 -22.01 -8.23
C ASP A 222 5.65 -23.17 -7.29
N LEU A 223 4.90 -22.84 -6.23
CA LEU A 223 4.50 -23.77 -5.19
C LEU A 223 3.48 -24.82 -5.70
N GLY A 224 2.72 -24.50 -6.74
CA GLY A 224 1.73 -25.42 -7.32
C GLY A 224 2.38 -26.60 -8.04
N HIS A 225 3.38 -26.30 -8.88
CA HIS A 225 4.19 -27.32 -9.55
C HIS A 225 5.03 -28.10 -8.53
N LEU A 226 5.52 -27.44 -7.47
CA LEU A 226 6.16 -28.14 -6.35
C LEU A 226 5.21 -29.18 -5.76
N ALA A 227 4.00 -28.78 -5.36
CA ALA A 227 3.02 -29.69 -4.77
C ALA A 227 2.65 -30.84 -5.73
N MET A 228 2.49 -30.57 -7.03
CA MET A 228 2.23 -31.61 -8.02
C MET A 228 3.37 -32.63 -8.11
N ASN A 229 4.62 -32.17 -8.14
CA ASN A 229 5.79 -33.04 -8.20
C ASN A 229 5.98 -33.84 -6.90
N MET A 230 5.67 -33.26 -5.74
CA MET A 230 5.68 -33.98 -4.46
C MET A 230 4.68 -35.15 -4.44
N VAL A 231 3.54 -35.00 -5.12
CA VAL A 231 2.56 -36.08 -5.25
C VAL A 231 3.07 -37.13 -6.24
N LEU A 232 3.61 -36.72 -7.40
CA LEU A 232 4.11 -37.65 -8.43
C LEU A 232 5.32 -38.48 -7.96
N ALA A 233 6.16 -37.93 -7.09
CA ALA A 233 7.31 -38.61 -6.52
C ALA A 233 6.98 -39.41 -5.23
N ASP A 234 5.70 -39.55 -4.88
CA ASP A 234 5.23 -40.17 -3.63
C ASP A 234 5.83 -39.57 -2.35
N MET A 235 6.47 -38.40 -2.42
CA MET A 235 7.12 -37.76 -1.27
C MET A 235 6.12 -37.35 -0.18
N HIS A 236 4.87 -37.08 -0.53
CA HIS A 236 3.79 -36.87 0.43
C HIS A 236 3.52 -38.08 1.35
N THR A 237 3.98 -39.28 0.99
CA THR A 237 3.92 -40.47 1.85
C THR A 237 5.17 -40.63 2.73
N ASN A 238 6.32 -40.17 2.23
CA ASN A 238 7.59 -40.18 2.96
C ASN A 238 7.66 -39.06 4.02
N PHE A 239 7.02 -37.93 3.73
CA PHE A 239 6.89 -36.75 4.61
C PHE A 239 5.40 -36.48 4.89
N PRO A 240 4.78 -37.24 5.82
CA PRO A 240 3.34 -37.16 6.08
C PRO A 240 2.88 -35.94 6.91
N LEU A 241 3.81 -35.14 7.47
CA LEU A 241 3.49 -33.92 8.23
C LEU A 241 3.66 -32.65 7.41
#